data_AF-A0A3M1YZB6-F1
#
_entry.id   AF-A0A3M1YZB6-F1
#
_cell.length_a   1.000
_cell.length_b   1.000
_cell.length_c   1.000
_cell.angle_alpha   90.00
_cell.angle_beta   90.00
_cell.angle_gamma   90.00
#
_symmetry.space_group_name_H-M   'P 1'
#
loop_
_entity.id
_entity.type
_entity.pdbx_description
1 polymer ?
#
loop_
_entity_poly.entity_id
_entity_poly.type
_entity_poly.pdbx_seq_one_letter_code
_entity_poly.pdbx_strand_id
1 'polypeptide(L)'
;MYFYAWWIIPVFITVGFLYGFKNILKELCIDKNILQGFVFSIAVVSPMIISSAIIGHIDNPINLTSLLHKTLFAGFMEEVLFRGFLFGLLFRKNGWGFIPASALGAFIFAINHLYQGSTAGQLTGIFFVTFIGSGWFAWLFIEWKENLWIPVFLHIFMNLSWTLFNMRETALGGTYTNIFRLITIALSVIITIIHNKRKDCFRINKNNLIVSNSK
;
A
#
# COMPACT_ATOMS: atom_id res chain seq x y z
N MET A 1 -2.71 -15.38 13.36
CA MET A 1 -2.18 -14.15 14.01
C MET A 1 -0.64 -14.17 14.14
N TYR A 2 -0.03 -15.31 14.46
CA TYR A 2 1.43 -15.45 14.64
C TYR A 2 2.29 -15.12 13.41
N PHE A 3 1.78 -15.28 12.19
CA PHE A 3 2.58 -15.11 10.96
C PHE A 3 3.03 -13.66 10.70
N TYR A 4 2.26 -12.63 11.08
CA TYR A 4 2.65 -11.23 10.81
C TYR A 4 3.54 -10.60 11.88
N ALA A 5 3.48 -11.09 13.13
CA ALA A 5 4.33 -10.60 14.22
C ALA A 5 5.83 -10.84 13.95
N TRP A 6 6.15 -11.86 13.15
CA TRP A 6 7.52 -12.28 12.86
C TRP A 6 8.34 -11.27 12.06
N TRP A 7 7.73 -10.42 11.22
CA TRP A 7 8.48 -9.48 10.36
C TRP A 7 8.56 -8.06 10.93
N ILE A 8 7.58 -7.67 11.76
CA ILE A 8 7.52 -6.33 12.36
C ILE A 8 8.56 -6.18 13.46
N ILE A 9 8.78 -7.22 14.26
CA ILE A 9 9.79 -7.19 15.32
C ILE A 9 11.19 -6.93 14.73
N PRO A 10 11.67 -7.69 13.71
CA PRO A 10 12.91 -7.37 13.00
C PRO A 10 12.95 -5.94 12.46
N VAL A 11 11.87 -5.45 11.82
CA VAL A 11 11.81 -4.07 11.31
C VAL A 11 12.05 -3.06 12.44
N PHE A 12 11.34 -3.19 13.56
CA PHE A 12 11.45 -2.26 14.68
C PHE A 12 12.83 -2.34 15.34
N ILE A 13 13.39 -3.54 15.49
CA ILE A 13 14.74 -3.76 16.01
C ILE A 13 15.78 -3.13 15.09
N THR A 14 15.71 -3.38 13.78
CA THR A 14 16.65 -2.83 12.79
C THR A 14 16.60 -1.30 12.79
N VAL A 15 15.40 -0.70 12.74
CA VAL A 15 15.25 0.77 12.81
C VAL A 15 15.76 1.30 14.16
N GLY A 16 15.47 0.60 15.25
CA GLY A 16 15.93 0.95 16.60
C GLY A 16 17.45 0.98 16.72
N PHE A 17 18.16 0.03 16.10
CA PHE A 17 19.62 0.01 16.07
C PHE A 17 20.21 1.06 15.11
N LEU A 18 19.62 1.28 13.93
CA LEU A 18 20.15 2.20 12.93
C LEU A 18 19.89 3.68 13.28
N TYR A 19 18.74 3.99 13.86
CA TYR A 19 18.27 5.38 14.04
C TYR A 19 17.83 5.70 15.48
N GLY A 20 17.94 4.74 16.40
CA GLY A 20 17.57 4.87 17.80
C GLY A 20 16.13 4.46 18.10
N PHE A 21 15.92 3.68 19.16
CA PHE A 21 14.61 3.16 19.56
C PHE A 21 13.55 4.24 19.83
N LYS A 22 13.96 5.43 20.25
CA LYS A 22 13.04 6.57 20.46
C LYS A 22 12.48 7.15 19.16
N ASN A 23 13.14 6.90 18.02
CA ASN A 23 12.79 7.48 16.72
C ASN A 23 12.02 6.53 15.81
N ILE A 24 11.77 5.27 16.21
CA ILE A 24 11.19 4.23 15.33
C ILE A 24 9.91 4.71 14.64
N LEU A 25 8.97 5.29 15.38
CA LEU A 25 7.69 5.74 14.81
C LEU A 25 7.88 6.87 13.78
N LYS A 26 8.84 7.76 14.02
CA LYS A 26 9.18 8.85 13.11
C LYS A 26 9.84 8.33 11.84
N GLU A 27 10.80 7.42 11.98
CA GLU A 27 11.54 6.86 10.85
C GLU A 27 10.65 5.96 9.97
N LEU A 28 9.73 5.22 10.57
CA LEU A 28 8.69 4.47 9.85
C LEU A 28 7.51 5.35 9.40
N CYS A 29 7.46 6.61 9.82
CA CYS A 29 6.40 7.58 9.49
C CYS A 29 4.99 7.19 9.93
N ILE A 30 4.94 6.52 11.08
CA ILE A 30 3.71 6.20 11.80
C ILE A 30 3.21 7.43 12.58
N ASP A 31 4.09 8.39 12.89
CA ASP A 31 3.81 9.64 13.61
C ASP A 31 3.01 10.70 12.80
N LYS A 32 2.52 10.33 11.61
CA LYS A 32 1.85 11.24 10.67
C LYS A 32 0.34 11.33 10.91
N ASN A 33 -0.32 12.21 10.16
CA ASN A 33 -1.74 12.52 10.36
C ASN A 33 -2.65 11.35 9.94
N ILE A 34 -3.13 10.60 10.94
CA ILE A 34 -4.04 9.44 10.79
C ILE A 34 -5.33 9.85 10.08
N LEU A 35 -5.95 10.96 10.50
CA LEU A 35 -7.23 11.40 9.97
C LEU A 35 -7.15 11.74 8.47
N GLN A 36 -6.05 12.36 8.04
CA GLN A 36 -5.81 12.63 6.62
C GLN A 36 -5.72 11.32 5.82
N GLY A 37 -5.00 10.33 6.34
CA GLY A 37 -4.92 8.99 5.75
C GLY A 37 -6.28 8.32 5.60
N PHE A 38 -7.08 8.39 6.67
CA PHE A 38 -8.42 7.80 6.73
C PHE A 38 -9.38 8.48 5.73
N VAL A 39 -9.48 9.82 5.78
CA VAL A 39 -10.41 10.59 4.93
C VAL A 39 -10.06 10.47 3.45
N PHE A 40 -8.76 10.54 3.11
CA PHE A 40 -8.33 10.33 1.72
C PHE A 40 -8.72 8.93 1.24
N SER A 41 -8.38 7.92 2.02
CA SER A 41 -8.57 6.52 1.63
C SER A 41 -10.04 6.15 1.52
N ILE A 42 -10.90 6.56 2.46
CA ILE A 42 -12.33 6.26 2.38
C ILE A 42 -12.98 6.96 1.18
N ALA A 43 -12.55 8.18 0.86
CA ALA A 43 -13.07 8.91 -0.29
C ALA A 43 -12.74 8.19 -1.61
N VAL A 44 -11.47 7.80 -1.81
CA VAL A 44 -11.04 7.18 -3.07
C VAL A 44 -11.47 5.73 -3.22
N VAL A 45 -11.63 4.99 -2.11
CA VAL A 45 -12.05 3.57 -2.12
C VAL A 45 -13.59 3.42 -2.07
N SER A 46 -14.32 4.50 -1.80
CA SER A 46 -15.80 4.47 -1.76
C SER A 46 -16.43 3.80 -2.98
N PRO A 47 -15.96 3.96 -4.24
CA PRO A 47 -16.56 3.27 -5.38
C PRO A 47 -16.43 1.75 -5.27
N MET A 48 -15.29 1.25 -4.79
CA MET A 48 -15.10 -0.18 -4.55
C MET A 48 -16.03 -0.67 -3.45
N ILE A 49 -16.09 -0.01 -2.30
CA ILE A 49 -16.96 -0.43 -1.18
C ILE A 49 -18.43 -0.46 -1.60
N ILE A 50 -18.91 0.60 -2.26
CA ILE A 50 -20.30 0.71 -2.72
C ILE A 50 -20.60 -0.39 -3.76
N SER A 51 -19.74 -0.53 -4.76
CA SER A 51 -19.93 -1.55 -5.80
C SER A 51 -19.91 -2.98 -5.24
N SER A 52 -19.00 -3.27 -4.32
CA SER A 52 -18.91 -4.54 -3.63
C SER A 52 -20.15 -4.83 -2.79
N ALA A 53 -20.72 -3.81 -2.12
CA ALA A 53 -21.95 -3.96 -1.36
C ALA A 53 -23.19 -4.24 -2.21
N ILE A 54 -23.21 -3.74 -3.45
CA ILE A 54 -24.32 -3.95 -4.39
C ILE A 54 -24.21 -5.30 -5.11
N ILE A 55 -22.99 -5.68 -5.51
CA ILE A 55 -22.75 -6.84 -6.39
C ILE A 55 -22.40 -8.11 -5.59
N GLY A 56 -21.67 -7.94 -4.49
CA GLY A 56 -21.15 -9.04 -3.69
C GLY A 56 -22.16 -9.56 -2.67
N HIS A 57 -21.68 -10.46 -1.82
CA HIS A 57 -22.47 -11.03 -0.73
C HIS A 57 -21.60 -11.16 0.52
N ILE A 58 -22.24 -11.11 1.68
CA ILE A 58 -21.58 -11.27 2.97
C ILE A 58 -21.87 -12.68 3.48
N ASP A 59 -20.83 -13.43 3.83
CA ASP A 59 -20.99 -14.75 4.44
C ASP A 59 -21.72 -14.66 5.79
N ASN A 60 -22.58 -15.65 6.05
CA ASN A 60 -23.23 -15.82 7.34
C ASN A 60 -22.90 -17.21 7.91
N PRO A 61 -22.14 -17.32 9.04
CA PRO A 61 -21.62 -16.22 9.86
C PRO A 61 -20.34 -15.58 9.31
N ILE A 62 -20.13 -14.30 9.63
CA ILE A 62 -18.86 -13.60 9.32
C ILE A 62 -17.74 -14.15 10.19
N ASN A 63 -16.67 -14.64 9.57
CA ASN A 63 -15.43 -14.99 10.29
C ASN A 63 -14.61 -13.71 10.58
N LEU A 64 -14.88 -13.07 11.72
CA LEU A 64 -14.23 -11.82 12.11
C LEU A 64 -12.70 -11.92 12.18
N THR A 65 -12.18 -13.05 12.66
CA THR A 65 -10.73 -13.30 12.74
C THR A 65 -10.09 -13.27 11.35
N SER A 66 -10.69 -13.97 10.38
CA SER A 66 -10.23 -13.98 8.98
C SER A 66 -10.32 -12.59 8.36
N LEU A 67 -11.43 -11.88 8.60
CA LEU A 67 -11.65 -10.53 8.09
C LEU A 67 -10.57 -9.56 8.60
N LEU A 68 -10.34 -9.49 9.91
CA LEU A 68 -9.32 -8.61 10.50
C LEU A 68 -7.92 -8.97 10.01
N HIS A 69 -7.62 -10.26 9.85
CA HIS A 69 -6.33 -10.73 9.39
C HIS A 69 -6.03 -10.31 7.95
N LYS A 70 -6.98 -10.53 7.02
CA LYS A 70 -6.83 -10.20 5.59
C LYS A 70 -6.95 -8.71 5.29
N THR A 71 -7.50 -7.92 6.21
CA THR A 71 -7.75 -6.49 6.00
C THR A 71 -6.84 -5.62 6.88
N LEU A 72 -7.22 -5.38 8.14
CA LEU A 72 -6.54 -4.49 9.08
C LEU A 72 -5.07 -4.87 9.28
N PHE A 73 -4.80 -6.14 9.63
CA PHE A 73 -3.45 -6.56 9.96
C PHE A 73 -2.58 -6.68 8.71
N ALA A 74 -3.04 -7.33 7.64
CA ALA A 74 -2.30 -7.39 6.38
C ALA A 74 -1.95 -5.98 5.88
N GLY A 75 -2.95 -5.10 5.77
CA GLY A 75 -2.75 -3.74 5.27
C GLY A 75 -1.80 -2.92 6.13
N PHE A 76 -1.94 -2.94 7.46
CA PHE A 76 -1.01 -2.19 8.31
C PHE A 76 0.42 -2.75 8.24
N MET A 77 0.60 -4.05 8.40
CA MET A 77 1.92 -4.66 8.52
C MET A 77 2.70 -4.63 7.20
N GLU A 78 2.03 -4.90 6.07
CA GLU A 78 2.65 -4.82 4.76
C GLU A 78 3.08 -3.38 4.43
N GLU A 79 2.26 -2.38 4.73
CA GLU A 79 2.65 -0.99 4.46
C GLU A 79 3.79 -0.52 5.37
N VAL A 80 3.82 -0.92 6.65
CA VAL A 80 4.96 -0.65 7.53
C VAL A 80 6.25 -1.26 6.96
N LEU A 81 6.21 -2.52 6.51
CA LEU A 81 7.37 -3.21 5.95
C LEU A 81 7.81 -2.61 4.61
N PHE A 82 6.89 -2.46 3.67
CA PHE A 82 7.23 -2.11 2.29
C PHE A 82 7.37 -0.61 2.08
N ARG A 83 6.54 0.24 2.70
CA ARG A 83 6.53 1.71 2.47
C ARG A 83 7.28 2.44 3.56
N GLY A 84 7.05 2.10 4.83
CA GLY A 84 7.75 2.71 5.96
C GLY A 84 9.23 2.31 6.02
N PHE A 85 9.50 1.01 6.03
CA PHE A 85 10.84 0.45 6.19
C PHE A 85 11.61 0.35 4.87
N LEU A 86 11.25 -0.57 3.98
CA LEU A 86 12.06 -0.89 2.81
C LEU A 86 12.18 0.30 1.85
N PHE A 87 11.09 0.71 1.21
CA PHE A 87 11.10 1.84 0.29
C PHE A 87 11.46 3.15 1.01
N GLY A 88 10.82 3.42 2.14
CA GLY A 88 10.93 4.69 2.86
C GLY A 88 12.35 5.00 3.36
N LEU A 89 13.09 4.00 3.84
CA LEU A 89 14.48 4.20 4.26
C LEU A 89 15.43 4.27 3.06
N LEU A 90 15.24 3.44 2.04
CA LEU A 90 16.06 3.49 0.83
C LEU A 90 15.99 4.87 0.16
N PHE A 91 14.77 5.39 -0.04
CA PHE A 91 14.56 6.65 -0.74
C PHE A 91 14.98 7.88 0.08
N ARG A 92 14.71 7.90 1.40
CA ARG A 92 14.87 9.11 2.22
C ARG A 92 16.13 9.17 3.05
N LYS A 93 16.73 8.02 3.35
CA LYS A 93 17.90 7.93 4.24
C LYS A 93 19.15 7.43 3.51
N ASN A 94 18.97 6.61 2.47
CA ASN A 94 20.10 5.97 1.78
C ASN A 94 20.36 6.53 0.38
N GLY A 95 19.66 7.60 -0.03
CA GLY A 95 19.91 8.31 -1.29
C GLY A 95 19.49 7.58 -2.57
N TRP A 96 18.70 6.50 -2.47
CA TRP A 96 18.18 5.83 -3.66
C TRP A 96 17.14 6.71 -4.35
N GLY A 97 17.14 6.76 -5.69
CA GLY A 97 16.05 7.41 -6.41
C GLY A 97 14.74 6.64 -6.30
N PHE A 98 13.66 7.30 -6.70
CA PHE A 98 12.31 6.74 -6.62
C PHE A 98 12.18 5.43 -7.37
N ILE A 99 12.71 5.35 -8.60
CA ILE A 99 12.59 4.15 -9.45
C ILE A 99 13.31 2.96 -8.83
N PRO A 100 14.63 2.99 -8.51
CA PRO A 100 15.28 1.81 -7.94
C PRO A 100 14.75 1.44 -6.55
N ALA A 101 14.40 2.41 -5.70
CA ALA A 101 13.84 2.13 -4.37
C ALA A 101 12.45 1.48 -4.48
N SER A 102 11.58 2.01 -5.35
CA SER A 102 10.23 1.48 -5.54
C SER A 102 10.26 0.13 -6.25
N ALA A 103 11.13 -0.05 -7.26
CA ALA A 103 11.26 -1.30 -7.99
C ALA A 103 11.73 -2.46 -7.11
N LEU A 104 12.70 -2.26 -6.21
CA LEU A 104 13.15 -3.30 -5.29
C LEU A 104 12.01 -3.75 -4.36
N GLY A 105 11.30 -2.79 -3.76
CA GLY A 105 10.15 -3.08 -2.91
C GLY A 105 9.01 -3.77 -3.67
N ALA A 106 8.71 -3.28 -4.88
CA ALA A 106 7.67 -3.82 -5.75
C ALA A 106 7.99 -5.25 -6.22
N PHE A 107 9.26 -5.54 -6.52
CA PHE A 107 9.70 -6.87 -6.93
C PHE A 107 9.51 -7.91 -5.81
N ILE A 108 9.98 -7.60 -4.60
CA ILE A 108 9.82 -8.47 -3.43
C ILE A 108 8.33 -8.65 -3.10
N PHE A 109 7.55 -7.57 -3.16
CA PHE A 109 6.10 -7.62 -2.93
C PHE A 109 5.41 -8.54 -3.95
N ALA A 110 5.74 -8.39 -5.23
CA ALA A 110 5.11 -9.15 -6.32
C ALA A 110 5.43 -10.65 -6.26
N ILE A 111 6.67 -11.03 -5.94
CA ILE A 111 7.04 -12.45 -5.78
C ILE A 111 6.26 -13.08 -4.63
N ASN A 112 6.08 -12.36 -3.52
CA ASN A 112 5.30 -12.83 -2.38
C ASN A 112 3.80 -12.98 -2.69
N HIS A 113 3.32 -12.57 -3.86
CA HIS A 113 1.94 -12.75 -4.29
C HIS A 113 1.77 -13.88 -5.32
N LEU A 114 2.86 -14.44 -5.85
CA LEU A 114 2.81 -15.50 -6.87
C LEU A 114 2.08 -16.76 -6.40
N TYR A 115 2.01 -17.02 -5.09
CA TYR A 115 1.25 -18.16 -4.54
C TYR A 115 -0.25 -18.13 -4.89
N GLN A 116 -0.78 -17.00 -5.35
CA GLN A 116 -2.18 -16.85 -5.76
C GLN A 116 -2.48 -17.35 -7.18
N GLY A 117 -1.46 -17.72 -7.96
CA GLY A 117 -1.63 -18.20 -9.33
C GLY A 117 -1.22 -19.67 -9.49
N SER A 118 -1.85 -20.36 -10.44
CA SER A 118 -1.53 -21.77 -10.76
C SER A 118 -1.02 -21.98 -12.18
N THR A 119 -1.13 -20.98 -13.07
CA THR A 119 -0.67 -21.03 -14.46
C THR A 119 0.34 -19.94 -14.76
N ALA A 120 1.21 -20.14 -15.76
CA ALA A 120 2.20 -19.14 -16.17
C ALA A 120 1.55 -17.77 -16.45
N GLY A 121 0.42 -17.75 -17.19
CA GLY A 121 -0.31 -16.51 -17.47
C GLY A 121 -0.85 -15.82 -16.22
N GLN A 122 -1.41 -16.57 -15.27
CA GLN A 122 -1.87 -16.00 -13.99
C GLN A 122 -0.71 -15.46 -13.16
N LEU A 123 0.39 -16.21 -13.05
CA LEU A 123 1.59 -15.79 -12.31
C LEU A 123 2.16 -14.49 -12.88
N THR A 124 2.32 -14.41 -14.20
CA THR A 124 2.77 -13.20 -14.90
C THR A 124 1.83 -12.02 -14.63
N GLY A 125 0.52 -12.23 -14.74
CA GLY A 125 -0.45 -11.18 -14.48
C GLY A 125 -0.43 -10.70 -13.01
N ILE A 126 -0.39 -11.61 -12.05
CA ILE A 126 -0.29 -11.29 -10.62
C ILE A 126 0.97 -10.50 -10.34
N PHE A 127 2.11 -10.93 -10.89
CA PHE A 127 3.38 -10.24 -10.73
C PHE A 127 3.27 -8.79 -11.19
N PHE A 128 2.83 -8.53 -12.42
CA PHE A 128 2.79 -7.16 -12.95
C PHE A 128 1.75 -6.28 -12.25
N VAL A 129 0.57 -6.80 -11.95
CA VAL A 129 -0.47 -6.02 -11.25
C VAL A 129 0.00 -5.63 -9.84
N THR A 130 0.62 -6.54 -9.11
CA THR A 130 1.12 -6.27 -7.75
C THR A 130 2.40 -5.42 -7.76
N PHE A 131 3.28 -5.61 -8.74
CA PHE A 131 4.48 -4.79 -8.94
C PHE A 131 4.11 -3.32 -9.21
N ILE A 132 3.24 -3.07 -10.20
CA ILE A 132 2.78 -1.72 -10.54
C ILE A 132 1.99 -1.11 -9.37
N GLY A 133 1.12 -1.91 -8.73
CA GLY A 133 0.38 -1.49 -7.55
C GLY A 133 1.29 -1.06 -6.39
N SER A 134 2.37 -1.80 -6.13
CA SER A 134 3.34 -1.46 -5.09
C SER A 134 4.05 -0.13 -5.38
N GLY A 135 4.47 0.09 -6.64
CA GLY A 135 5.02 1.37 -7.09
C GLY A 135 4.04 2.54 -6.94
N TRP A 136 2.76 2.35 -7.29
CA TRP A 136 1.71 3.36 -7.10
C TRP A 136 1.52 3.76 -5.63
N PHE A 137 1.53 2.79 -4.71
CA PHE A 137 1.47 3.06 -3.27
C PHE A 137 2.73 3.80 -2.77
N ALA A 138 3.91 3.44 -3.27
CA ALA A 138 5.14 4.16 -2.93
C ALA A 138 5.09 5.63 -3.39
N TRP A 139 4.52 5.89 -4.58
CA TRP A 139 4.26 7.24 -5.07
C TRP A 139 3.28 8.00 -4.16
N LEU A 140 2.12 7.42 -3.83
CA LEU A 140 1.15 8.03 -2.91
C LEU A 140 1.78 8.34 -1.55
N PHE A 141 2.56 7.42 -1.00
CA PHE A 141 3.27 7.62 0.27
C PHE A 141 4.14 8.88 0.24
N ILE A 142 4.99 9.05 -0.78
CA ILE A 142 5.86 10.22 -0.88
C ILE A 142 5.07 11.50 -1.19
N GLU A 143 4.14 11.45 -2.13
CA GLU A 143 3.37 12.62 -2.55
C GLU A 143 2.46 13.16 -1.44
N TRP A 144 2.07 12.32 -0.49
CA TRP A 144 1.39 12.73 0.74
C TRP A 144 2.33 12.99 1.92
N LYS A 145 3.56 13.43 1.63
CA LYS A 145 4.57 13.85 2.62
C LYS A 145 4.96 12.76 3.62
N GLU A 146 5.14 11.55 3.09
CA GLU A 146 5.41 10.33 3.86
C GLU A 146 4.36 10.01 4.90
N ASN A 147 3.10 10.41 4.66
CA ASN A 147 2.03 9.98 5.54
C ASN A 147 1.73 8.50 5.31
N LEU A 148 2.29 7.61 6.13
CA LEU A 148 2.11 6.16 6.02
C LEU A 148 0.63 5.75 6.15
N TRP A 149 -0.19 6.55 6.83
CA TRP A 149 -1.62 6.28 6.97
C TRP A 149 -2.37 6.34 5.64
N ILE A 150 -1.86 7.03 4.63
CA ILE A 150 -2.43 7.05 3.28
C ILE A 150 -2.41 5.65 2.66
N PRO A 151 -1.24 5.02 2.41
CA PRO A 151 -1.24 3.66 1.87
C PRO A 151 -1.83 2.64 2.84
N VAL A 152 -1.67 2.78 4.16
CA VAL A 152 -2.25 1.85 5.16
C VAL A 152 -3.77 1.77 5.02
N PHE A 153 -4.48 2.89 5.11
CA PHE A 153 -5.94 2.87 5.03
C PHE A 153 -6.44 2.52 3.64
N LEU A 154 -5.72 2.95 2.59
CA LEU A 154 -6.02 2.56 1.22
C LEU A 154 -5.99 1.05 1.07
N HIS A 155 -4.92 0.40 1.55
CA HIS A 155 -4.79 -1.05 1.55
C HIS A 155 -5.93 -1.71 2.34
N ILE A 156 -6.15 -1.28 3.58
CA ILE A 156 -7.16 -1.85 4.47
C ILE A 156 -8.54 -1.79 3.82
N PHE A 157 -8.94 -0.64 3.27
CA PHE A 157 -10.26 -0.48 2.67
C PHE A 157 -10.41 -1.23 1.35
N MET A 158 -9.35 -1.29 0.53
CA MET A 158 -9.37 -2.13 -0.67
C MET A 158 -9.55 -3.61 -0.28
N ASN A 159 -8.76 -4.13 0.67
CA ASN A 159 -8.89 -5.49 1.17
C ASN A 159 -10.24 -5.74 1.83
N LEU A 160 -10.78 -4.77 2.57
CA LEU A 160 -12.11 -4.86 3.17
C LEU A 160 -13.18 -5.02 2.10
N SER A 161 -13.15 -4.19 1.05
CA SER A 161 -14.13 -4.26 -0.05
C SER A 161 -14.11 -5.60 -0.80
N TRP A 162 -12.96 -6.28 -0.83
CA TRP A 162 -12.84 -7.59 -1.45
C TRP A 162 -13.23 -8.73 -0.52
N THR A 163 -12.80 -8.65 0.74
CA THR A 163 -12.93 -9.74 1.72
C THR A 163 -14.32 -9.77 2.35
N LEU A 164 -14.91 -8.61 2.67
CA LEU A 164 -16.23 -8.56 3.31
C LEU A 164 -17.35 -8.99 2.37
N PHE A 165 -17.20 -8.69 1.08
CA PHE A 165 -18.24 -8.91 0.06
C PHE A 165 -17.92 -10.06 -0.91
N ASN A 166 -16.92 -10.88 -0.61
CA ASN A 166 -16.50 -12.04 -1.41
C ASN A 166 -16.31 -11.74 -2.91
N MET A 167 -15.61 -10.65 -3.22
CA MET A 167 -15.52 -10.13 -4.60
C MET A 167 -14.38 -10.72 -5.43
N ARG A 168 -13.38 -11.39 -4.83
CA ARG A 168 -12.26 -11.98 -5.57
C ARG A 168 -11.62 -13.17 -4.85
N GLU A 169 -11.04 -14.07 -5.65
CA GLU A 169 -10.19 -15.16 -5.15
C GLU A 169 -8.69 -14.83 -5.24
N THR A 170 -8.27 -13.99 -6.20
CA THR A 170 -6.85 -13.66 -6.46
C THR A 170 -6.65 -12.16 -6.72
N ALA A 171 -5.38 -11.70 -6.72
CA ALA A 171 -5.00 -10.32 -7.04
C ALA A 171 -5.41 -9.85 -8.44
N LEU A 172 -5.63 -10.77 -9.39
CA LEU A 172 -6.12 -10.44 -10.73
C LEU A 172 -7.54 -9.89 -10.69
N GLY A 173 -8.38 -10.41 -9.79
CA GLY A 173 -9.80 -10.04 -9.69
C GLY A 173 -10.63 -10.41 -10.94
N GLY A 174 -11.94 -10.27 -10.82
CA GLY A 174 -12.87 -10.33 -11.95
C GLY A 174 -13.05 -8.98 -12.65
N THR A 175 -13.73 -8.96 -13.79
CA THR A 175 -13.97 -7.75 -14.60
C THR A 175 -14.54 -6.59 -13.79
N TYR A 176 -15.62 -6.82 -13.03
CA TYR A 176 -16.24 -5.78 -12.20
C TYR A 176 -15.29 -5.24 -11.14
N THR A 177 -14.58 -6.12 -10.42
CA THR A 177 -13.60 -5.66 -9.41
C THR A 177 -12.49 -4.82 -10.00
N ASN A 178 -12.10 -5.09 -11.26
CA ASN A 178 -11.06 -4.35 -11.95
C ASN A 178 -11.54 -2.98 -12.42
N ILE A 179 -12.80 -2.84 -12.86
CA ILE A 179 -13.39 -1.55 -13.20
C ILE A 179 -13.36 -0.61 -11.99
N PHE A 180 -13.91 -1.04 -10.84
CA PHE A 180 -13.94 -0.19 -9.65
C PHE A 180 -12.56 0.02 -9.03
N ARG A 181 -11.64 -0.95 -9.17
CA ARG A 181 -10.22 -0.75 -8.81
C ARG A 181 -9.58 0.35 -9.67
N LEU A 182 -9.81 0.35 -10.98
CA LEU A 182 -9.29 1.39 -11.87
C LEU A 182 -9.87 2.77 -11.54
N ILE A 183 -11.16 2.84 -11.18
CA ILE A 183 -11.79 4.09 -10.71
C ILE A 183 -11.10 4.57 -9.43
N THR A 184 -10.90 3.71 -8.44
CA THR A 184 -10.18 4.04 -7.19
C THR A 184 -8.76 4.54 -7.48
N ILE A 185 -8.02 3.86 -8.36
CA ILE A 185 -6.68 4.30 -8.78
C ILE A 185 -6.74 5.68 -9.42
N ALA A 186 -7.65 5.88 -10.39
CA ALA A 186 -7.81 7.16 -11.08
C ALA A 186 -8.15 8.30 -10.11
N LEU A 187 -9.10 8.08 -9.20
CA LEU A 187 -9.47 9.06 -8.17
C LEU A 187 -8.28 9.40 -7.27
N SER A 188 -7.53 8.41 -6.80
CA SER A 188 -6.35 8.63 -5.97
C SER A 188 -5.29 9.47 -6.68
N VAL A 189 -5.05 9.22 -7.96
CA VAL A 189 -4.06 9.93 -8.77
C VAL A 189 -4.53 11.36 -9.02
N ILE A 190 -5.78 11.55 -9.45
CA ILE A 190 -6.36 12.86 -9.72
C ILE A 190 -6.35 13.73 -8.46
N ILE A 191 -6.84 13.22 -7.33
CA ILE A 191 -6.88 13.97 -6.06
C ILE A 191 -5.46 14.34 -5.61
N THR A 192 -4.51 13.40 -5.69
CA THR A 192 -3.11 13.65 -5.33
C THR A 192 -2.51 14.73 -6.22
N ILE A 193 -2.73 14.66 -7.54
CA ILE A 193 -2.24 15.67 -8.48
C ILE A 193 -2.86 17.05 -8.20
N ILE A 194 -4.18 17.12 -8.00
CA ILE A 194 -4.85 18.39 -7.70
C ILE A 194 -4.34 18.97 -6.37
N HIS A 195 -4.17 18.14 -5.34
CA HIS A 195 -3.65 18.58 -4.04
C HIS A 195 -2.24 19.16 -4.17
N ASN A 196 -1.34 18.47 -4.89
CA ASN A 196 0.06 18.86 -4.98
C ASN A 196 0.30 19.99 -5.99
N LYS A 197 -0.47 20.09 -7.08
CA LYS A 197 -0.44 21.25 -7.99
C LYS A 197 -0.87 22.54 -7.29
N ARG A 198 -1.95 22.50 -6.49
CA ARG A 198 -2.45 23.68 -5.76
C ARG A 198 -1.45 24.23 -4.74
N LYS A 199 -0.48 23.41 -4.32
CA LYS A 199 0.50 23.75 -3.28
C LYS A 199 1.94 23.76 -3.78
N ASP A 200 2.15 23.57 -5.08
CA ASP A 200 3.45 23.38 -5.73
C ASP A 200 4.40 22.44 -4.96
N CYS A 201 3.88 21.27 -4.55
CA CYS A 201 4.56 20.42 -3.57
C CYS A 201 4.80 18.97 -4.03
N PHE A 202 4.95 18.74 -5.34
CA PHE A 202 5.36 17.42 -5.83
C PHE A 202 6.75 17.08 -5.31
N ARG A 203 6.86 15.92 -4.67
CA ARG A 203 8.13 15.45 -4.11
C ARG A 203 8.90 14.61 -5.10
N ILE A 204 8.23 13.80 -5.92
CA ILE A 204 8.87 13.07 -7.00
C ILE A 204 8.96 13.98 -8.23
N ASN A 205 10.18 14.13 -8.74
CA ASN A 205 10.46 14.91 -9.95
C ASN A 205 11.68 14.33 -10.67
N LYS A 206 12.04 14.92 -11.82
CA LYS A 206 13.13 14.41 -12.67
C LYS A 206 14.47 14.28 -11.94
N ASN A 207 14.71 15.08 -10.90
CA ASN A 207 15.97 15.13 -10.18
C ASN A 207 16.13 14.00 -9.15
N ASN A 208 15.07 13.25 -8.83
CA ASN A 208 15.14 12.17 -7.83
C ASN A 208 14.60 10.81 -8.32
N LEU A 209 14.52 10.62 -9.64
CA LEU A 209 14.08 9.34 -10.22
C LEU A 209 15.12 8.22 -10.05
N ILE A 210 16.41 8.50 -10.22
CA ILE A 210 17.49 7.49 -10.20
C ILE A 210 18.33 7.57 -8.92
N VAL A 211 18.68 8.78 -8.49
CA VAL A 211 19.40 9.04 -7.22
C VAL A 211 18.62 10.11 -6.47
N SER A 212 18.37 9.91 -5.18
CA SER A 212 17.76 10.92 -4.33
C SER A 212 18.83 11.79 -3.72
N ASN A 213 18.77 13.10 -4.00
CA ASN A 213 19.61 14.10 -3.36
C ASN A 213 19.07 14.53 -1.98
N SER A 214 18.17 13.75 -1.37
CA SER A 214 17.66 14.05 -0.03
C SER A 214 18.78 13.87 1.00
N LYS A 215 19.43 14.99 1.36
CA LYS A 215 20.13 15.15 2.64
C LYS A 215 19.24 15.98 3.56
#